data_AF-F1L3H8-F1
#
_entry.id   AF-F1L3H8-F1
#
_cell.length_a   1.000
_cell.length_b   1.000
_cell.length_c   1.000
_cell.angle_alpha   90.00
_cell.angle_beta   90.00
_cell.angle_gamma   90.00
#
_symmetry.space_group_name_H-M   'P 1'
#
loop_
_entity.id
_entity.type
_entity.pdbx_description
1 polymer ?
#
loop_
_entity_poly.entity_id
_entity_poly.type
_entity_poly.pdbx_seq_one_letter_code
_entity_poly.pdbx_strand_id
1 'polypeptide(L)'
;MMSKTLILDNGVSTVKVGFSTDDTPRILPNCVVKAKSERKRVYVADEVDECKDHSSLFYLLPAEKGYIVNWDVEQKVWSRVLGKSVMDVVFEETRLVLTDPIYNVPAIEDLSDEILFEHYSFHSVAKASASSLIAIADTVSSEYRTERCCVIVDSGYSFTHIVPYYNGIALRDGIIRIDVGGKVLTNLLKEWISYRQLNVLEETYVMNECKEDTCYVADNFQKHMQIARKRGKENTIAREYVLPDFVTHNRGFVREPRAEESDDSQSLVLNVERFAVPEALFSPSDIGLQQMGIAEAIVASVSKCPKTMHGRLYNNIVLVGGNSLFHGYRQRVENDVRAEADDLYRIRLRQVDDPITHAWRCGKAAVNGGALNQRFVTKAEYEENGLNICQQRFFHFY
;
A
#
# COMPACT_ATOMS: atom_id res chain seq x y z
N MET A 1 -20.89 28.15 5.79
CA MET A 1 -20.85 26.81 6.41
C MET A 1 -19.41 26.34 6.40
N MET A 2 -18.94 25.60 7.42
CA MET A 2 -17.61 24.97 7.32
C MET A 2 -17.65 23.92 6.20
N SER A 3 -16.85 24.10 5.17
CA SER A 3 -16.71 23.15 4.05
C SER A 3 -16.30 21.78 4.59
N LYS A 4 -17.04 20.72 4.25
CA LYS A 4 -16.68 19.35 4.65
C LYS A 4 -15.36 18.98 3.96
N THR A 5 -14.48 18.28 4.66
CA THR A 5 -13.21 17.82 4.08
C THR A 5 -13.26 16.32 3.84
N LEU A 6 -13.13 15.92 2.59
CA LEU A 6 -13.00 14.54 2.14
C LEU A 6 -11.52 14.19 2.05
N ILE A 7 -11.15 13.01 2.53
CA ILE A 7 -9.79 12.48 2.45
C ILE A 7 -9.83 11.23 1.57
N LEU A 8 -9.04 11.26 0.51
CA LEU A 8 -8.91 10.23 -0.50
C LEU A 8 -7.46 9.74 -0.53
N ASP A 9 -7.20 8.62 0.13
CA ASP A 9 -5.94 7.89 0.02
C ASP A 9 -6.00 6.99 -1.22
N ASN A 10 -5.43 7.50 -2.31
CA ASN A 10 -5.45 6.92 -3.63
C ASN A 10 -4.33 5.89 -3.84
N GLY A 11 -4.48 4.72 -3.23
CA GLY A 11 -3.57 3.60 -3.42
C GLY A 11 -3.77 2.87 -4.75
N VAL A 12 -2.71 2.26 -5.28
CA VAL A 12 -2.75 1.51 -6.56
C VAL A 12 -3.64 0.26 -6.50
N SER A 13 -3.68 -0.42 -5.37
CA SER A 13 -4.53 -1.61 -5.19
C SER A 13 -5.88 -1.28 -4.59
N THR A 14 -5.91 -0.39 -3.60
CA THR A 14 -7.13 0.00 -2.91
C THR A 14 -7.13 1.49 -2.60
N VAL A 15 -8.27 2.12 -2.87
CA VAL A 15 -8.61 3.49 -2.48
C VAL A 15 -9.21 3.46 -1.07
N LYS A 16 -8.77 4.37 -0.18
CA LYS A 16 -9.42 4.59 1.11
C LYS A 16 -10.03 5.98 1.14
N VAL A 17 -11.34 6.05 1.33
CA VAL A 17 -12.10 7.30 1.22
C VAL A 17 -12.97 7.51 2.45
N GLY A 18 -13.09 8.75 2.91
CA GLY A 18 -13.99 9.12 4.00
C GLY A 18 -13.88 10.60 4.35
N PHE A 19 -14.88 11.14 5.03
CA PHE A 19 -14.85 12.51 5.52
C PHE A 19 -14.01 12.63 6.80
N SER A 20 -13.49 13.82 7.08
CA SER A 20 -12.72 14.10 8.30
C SER A 20 -13.54 13.94 9.60
N THR A 21 -14.86 13.81 9.49
CA THR A 21 -15.79 13.52 10.59
C THR A 21 -16.03 12.02 10.80
N ASP A 22 -15.70 11.17 9.83
CA ASP A 22 -16.00 9.74 9.88
C ASP A 22 -14.99 8.99 10.75
N ASP A 23 -15.41 7.95 11.45
CA ASP A 23 -14.53 7.18 12.34
C ASP A 23 -13.53 6.30 11.56
N THR A 24 -13.99 5.70 10.47
CA THR A 24 -13.22 4.78 9.62
C THR A 24 -13.42 5.07 8.15
N PRO A 25 -12.40 4.91 7.29
CA PRO A 25 -12.58 5.04 5.86
C PRO A 25 -13.29 3.81 5.28
N ARG A 26 -13.92 4.01 4.11
CA ARG A 26 -14.30 2.91 3.21
C ARG A 26 -13.09 2.49 2.40
N ILE A 27 -12.87 1.19 2.23
CA ILE A 27 -11.76 0.63 1.45
C ILE A 27 -12.37 -0.01 0.19
N LEU A 28 -11.90 0.42 -0.98
CA LEU A 28 -12.47 0.06 -2.27
C LEU A 28 -11.34 -0.38 -3.21
N PRO A 29 -11.51 -1.43 -4.04
CA PRO A 29 -10.53 -1.79 -5.06
C PRO A 29 -10.26 -0.64 -6.03
N ASN A 30 -8.98 -0.34 -6.32
CA ASN A 30 -8.63 0.65 -7.35
C ASN A 30 -8.45 -0.04 -8.71
N CYS A 31 -9.54 -0.57 -9.25
CA CYS A 31 -9.49 -1.27 -10.53
C CYS A 31 -10.83 -1.29 -11.25
N VAL A 32 -10.74 -1.60 -12.54
CA VAL A 32 -11.87 -2.00 -13.37
C VAL A 32 -11.67 -3.46 -13.74
N VAL A 33 -12.67 -4.29 -13.48
CA VAL A 33 -12.61 -5.73 -13.69
C VAL A 33 -13.62 -6.17 -14.74
N LYS A 34 -13.19 -7.09 -15.60
CA LYS A 34 -14.08 -7.84 -16.49
C LYS A 34 -13.94 -9.34 -16.20
N ALA A 35 -15.05 -9.97 -15.86
CA ALA A 35 -15.10 -11.41 -15.69
C ALA A 35 -15.21 -12.10 -17.06
N LYS A 36 -14.52 -13.23 -17.22
CA LYS A 36 -14.57 -14.04 -18.45
C LYS A 36 -15.94 -14.67 -18.67
N SER A 37 -16.62 -15.03 -17.57
CA SER A 37 -17.99 -15.55 -17.53
C SER A 37 -19.03 -14.50 -17.92
N GLU A 38 -18.83 -13.23 -17.53
CA GLU A 38 -19.76 -12.12 -17.80
C GLU A 38 -19.15 -11.01 -18.69
N ARG A 39 -18.76 -11.36 -19.92
CA ARG A 39 -18.04 -10.44 -20.83
C ARG A 39 -18.68 -9.07 -21.09
N LYS A 40 -20.00 -8.94 -20.91
CA LYS A 40 -20.74 -7.69 -21.15
C LYS A 40 -20.73 -6.75 -19.94
N ARG A 41 -20.53 -7.29 -18.74
CA ARG A 41 -20.55 -6.50 -17.51
C ARG A 41 -19.12 -6.05 -17.18
N VAL A 42 -19.00 -4.80 -16.78
CA VAL A 42 -17.76 -4.21 -16.30
C VAL A 42 -18.01 -3.82 -14.86
N TYR A 43 -17.12 -4.28 -13.98
CA TYR A 43 -17.18 -4.02 -12.55
C TYR A 43 -16.18 -2.92 -12.21
N VAL A 44 -16.60 -1.89 -11.48
CA VAL A 44 -15.75 -0.78 -11.07
C VAL A 44 -15.73 -0.67 -9.55
N ALA A 45 -14.54 -0.62 -8.95
CA ALA A 45 -14.36 -0.45 -7.50
C ALA A 45 -15.14 -1.48 -6.64
N ASP A 46 -16.11 -1.05 -5.84
CA ASP A 46 -16.94 -1.92 -4.98
C ASP A 46 -17.78 -2.93 -5.75
N GLU A 47 -18.11 -2.65 -7.02
CA GLU A 47 -18.90 -3.60 -7.82
C GLU A 47 -18.16 -4.92 -8.04
N VAL A 48 -16.84 -4.96 -7.86
CA VAL A 48 -16.06 -6.20 -7.94
C VAL A 48 -16.56 -7.25 -6.94
N ASP A 49 -17.05 -6.83 -5.77
CA ASP A 49 -17.62 -7.72 -4.74
C ASP A 49 -18.97 -8.32 -5.17
N GLU A 50 -19.65 -7.72 -6.15
CA GLU A 50 -20.88 -8.27 -6.73
C GLU A 50 -20.61 -9.36 -7.77
N CYS A 51 -19.34 -9.54 -8.17
CA CYS A 51 -18.94 -10.58 -9.09
C CYS A 51 -19.05 -11.95 -8.39
N LYS A 52 -19.87 -12.84 -8.93
CA LYS A 52 -20.08 -14.17 -8.32
C LYS A 52 -18.92 -15.14 -8.57
N ASP A 53 -18.22 -14.92 -9.68
CA ASP A 53 -17.19 -15.82 -10.19
C ASP A 53 -15.90 -15.01 -10.37
N HIS A 54 -14.98 -15.18 -9.42
CA HIS A 54 -13.68 -14.52 -9.45
C HIS A 54 -12.63 -15.34 -10.21
N SER A 55 -13.03 -16.36 -10.98
CA SER A 55 -12.12 -17.07 -11.85
C SER A 55 -11.76 -16.24 -13.08
N SER A 56 -10.48 -16.28 -13.46
CA SER A 56 -9.97 -15.69 -14.71
C SER A 56 -10.40 -14.22 -14.92
N LEU A 57 -10.27 -13.40 -13.88
CA LEU A 57 -10.62 -11.97 -13.92
C LEU A 57 -9.56 -11.17 -14.71
N PHE A 58 -10.04 -10.35 -15.64
CA PHE A 58 -9.19 -9.40 -16.34
C PHE A 58 -9.18 -8.05 -15.63
N TYR A 59 -8.03 -7.68 -15.08
CA TYR A 59 -7.81 -6.42 -14.37
C TYR A 59 -7.31 -5.33 -15.32
N LEU A 60 -8.03 -4.22 -15.33
CA LEU A 60 -7.55 -2.94 -15.82
C LEU A 60 -7.19 -2.10 -14.60
N LEU A 61 -5.88 -1.94 -14.38
CA LEU A 61 -5.34 -1.10 -13.33
C LEU A 61 -5.02 0.28 -13.90
N PRO A 62 -5.32 1.37 -13.18
CA PRO A 62 -5.00 2.73 -13.63
C PRO A 62 -3.51 3.04 -13.53
N ALA A 63 -2.81 2.36 -12.61
CA ALA A 63 -1.41 2.63 -12.31
C ALA A 63 -0.48 1.44 -12.56
N GLU A 64 0.71 1.76 -13.05
CA GLU A 64 1.83 0.84 -13.26
C GLU A 64 3.05 1.31 -12.48
N LYS A 65 3.68 0.39 -11.74
CA LYS A 65 4.82 0.72 -10.85
C LYS A 65 4.54 1.92 -9.93
N GLY A 66 3.29 2.16 -9.54
CA GLY A 66 2.96 3.29 -8.67
C GLY A 66 2.65 4.62 -9.37
N TYR A 67 2.72 4.68 -10.69
CA TYR A 67 2.40 5.87 -11.48
C TYR A 67 1.08 5.64 -12.21
N ILE A 68 0.17 6.61 -12.16
CA ILE A 68 -1.08 6.56 -12.93
C ILE A 68 -0.73 6.79 -14.40
N VAL A 69 -0.98 5.77 -15.22
CA VAL A 69 -0.70 5.79 -16.67
C VAL A 69 -1.98 5.77 -17.50
N ASN A 70 -3.10 5.36 -16.89
CA ASN A 70 -4.40 5.29 -17.53
C ASN A 70 -5.44 6.09 -16.73
N TRP A 71 -5.53 7.38 -17.06
CA TRP A 71 -6.47 8.31 -16.42
C TRP A 71 -7.93 8.01 -16.75
N ASP A 72 -8.24 7.38 -17.88
CA ASP A 72 -9.61 6.97 -18.21
C ASP A 72 -10.13 5.93 -17.21
N VAL A 73 -9.27 4.98 -16.81
CA VAL A 73 -9.60 3.97 -15.79
C VAL A 73 -9.72 4.63 -14.42
N GLU A 74 -8.76 5.50 -14.06
CA GLU A 74 -8.75 6.21 -12.78
C GLU A 74 -10.00 7.08 -12.60
N GLN A 75 -10.36 7.88 -13.61
CA GLN A 75 -11.54 8.74 -13.58
C GLN A 75 -12.83 7.91 -13.47
N LYS A 76 -12.87 6.71 -14.05
CA LYS A 76 -14.01 5.79 -13.90
C LYS A 76 -14.14 5.28 -12.47
N VAL A 77 -13.02 4.92 -11.84
CA VAL A 77 -12.98 4.54 -10.42
C VAL A 77 -13.40 5.73 -9.56
N TRP A 78 -12.82 6.91 -9.74
CA TRP A 78 -13.19 8.12 -8.99
C TRP A 78 -14.66 8.49 -9.15
N SER A 79 -15.23 8.35 -10.35
CA SER A 79 -16.65 8.61 -10.58
C SER A 79 -17.55 7.66 -9.78
N ARG A 80 -17.15 6.39 -9.60
CA ARG A 80 -17.86 5.43 -8.75
C ARG A 80 -17.69 5.78 -7.26
N VAL A 81 -16.44 6.00 -6.84
CA VAL A 81 -16.06 6.26 -5.44
C VAL A 81 -16.66 7.56 -4.90
N LEU A 82 -16.61 8.64 -5.68
CA LEU A 82 -17.09 9.97 -5.30
C LEU A 82 -18.59 10.16 -5.58
N GLY A 83 -19.16 9.32 -6.44
CA GLY A 83 -20.56 9.39 -6.85
C GLY A 83 -21.56 8.98 -5.78
N LYS A 84 -22.85 9.10 -6.13
CA LYS A 84 -24.01 8.88 -5.23
C LYS A 84 -24.05 7.52 -4.56
N SER A 85 -23.54 6.48 -5.23
CA SER A 85 -23.61 5.11 -4.72
C SER A 85 -22.71 4.88 -3.50
N VAL A 86 -21.59 5.62 -3.41
CA VAL A 86 -20.57 5.38 -2.38
C VAL A 86 -20.49 6.54 -1.40
N MET A 87 -20.00 7.71 -1.85
CA MET A 87 -19.76 8.86 -0.96
C MET A 87 -20.77 10.00 -1.09
N ASP A 88 -21.49 10.08 -2.22
CA ASP A 88 -22.44 11.16 -2.53
C ASP A 88 -21.86 12.56 -2.31
N VAL A 89 -20.72 12.82 -2.94
CA VAL A 89 -19.96 14.06 -2.74
C VAL A 89 -20.61 15.22 -3.48
N VAL A 90 -20.88 16.31 -2.76
CA VAL A 90 -21.20 17.61 -3.36
C VAL A 90 -19.90 18.38 -3.56
N PHE A 91 -19.35 18.32 -4.77
CA PHE A 91 -17.99 18.77 -5.06
C PHE A 91 -17.73 20.25 -4.75
N GLU A 92 -18.65 21.13 -5.15
CA GLU A 92 -18.54 22.60 -5.01
C GLU A 92 -18.47 23.07 -3.56
N GLU A 93 -18.93 22.25 -2.61
CA GLU A 93 -18.92 22.55 -1.17
C GLU A 93 -17.83 21.78 -0.40
N THR A 94 -17.12 20.87 -1.08
CA THR A 94 -16.22 19.91 -0.44
C THR A 94 -14.76 20.27 -0.69
N ARG A 95 -13.95 20.22 0.37
CA ARG A 95 -12.48 20.28 0.30
C ARG A 95 -11.95 18.87 0.13
N LEU A 96 -10.97 18.64 -0.75
CA LEU A 96 -10.37 17.34 -0.97
C LEU A 96 -8.92 17.31 -0.46
N VAL A 97 -8.56 16.30 0.32
CA VAL A 97 -7.17 15.88 0.53
C VAL A 97 -6.94 14.62 -0.28
N LEU A 98 -6.09 14.70 -1.30
CA LEU A 98 -5.72 13.56 -2.16
C LEU A 98 -4.30 13.11 -1.84
N THR A 99 -4.10 11.79 -1.70
CA THR A 99 -2.73 11.27 -1.65
C THR A 99 -2.14 11.06 -3.03
N ASP A 100 -0.88 11.47 -3.20
CA ASP A 100 -0.13 11.35 -4.45
C ASP A 100 1.27 10.76 -4.19
N PRO A 101 1.94 10.11 -5.15
CA PRO A 101 3.31 9.64 -4.95
C PRO A 101 4.24 10.79 -4.54
N ILE A 102 5.21 10.48 -3.68
CA ILE A 102 6.19 11.46 -3.19
C ILE A 102 6.95 12.11 -4.35
N TYR A 103 7.26 11.32 -5.37
CA TYR A 103 7.96 11.79 -6.54
C TYR A 103 7.26 11.23 -7.78
N ASN A 104 6.61 12.11 -8.53
CA ASN A 104 6.14 11.78 -9.87
C ASN A 104 7.24 12.12 -10.89
N VAL A 105 7.40 11.26 -11.90
CA VAL A 105 8.36 11.52 -12.97
C VAL A 105 7.79 12.64 -13.84
N PRO A 106 8.50 13.76 -14.08
CA PRO A 106 7.95 14.88 -14.85
C PRO A 106 7.47 14.54 -16.26
N ALA A 107 7.96 13.44 -16.84
CA ALA A 107 7.54 12.93 -18.14
C ALA A 107 6.18 12.21 -18.12
N ILE A 108 5.69 11.80 -16.95
CA ILE A 108 4.37 11.21 -16.79
C ILE A 108 3.40 12.35 -16.50
N GLU A 109 2.47 12.55 -17.41
CA GLU A 109 1.47 13.60 -17.29
C GLU A 109 0.52 13.30 -16.13
N ASP A 110 0.45 14.23 -15.18
CA ASP A 110 -0.51 14.20 -14.09
C ASP A 110 -1.74 15.04 -14.46
N LEU A 111 -2.85 14.36 -14.79
CA LEU A 111 -4.12 14.99 -15.14
C LEU A 111 -5.03 15.20 -13.92
N SER A 112 -4.60 14.83 -12.72
CA SER A 112 -5.49 14.92 -11.55
C SER A 112 -5.90 16.35 -11.22
N ASP A 113 -5.03 17.36 -11.41
CA ASP A 113 -5.41 18.75 -11.12
C ASP A 113 -6.54 19.23 -12.04
N GLU A 114 -6.43 18.97 -13.35
CA GLU A 114 -7.46 19.28 -14.34
C GLU A 114 -8.77 18.53 -14.03
N ILE A 115 -8.70 17.22 -13.77
CA ILE A 115 -9.88 16.40 -13.45
C ILE A 115 -10.57 16.90 -12.17
N LEU A 116 -9.82 17.28 -11.14
CA LEU A 116 -10.39 17.69 -9.85
C LEU A 116 -11.03 19.09 -9.91
N PHE A 117 -10.39 20.04 -10.58
CA PHE A 117 -10.89 21.42 -10.64
C PHE A 117 -11.84 21.67 -11.81
N GLU A 118 -11.58 21.14 -13.00
CA GLU A 118 -12.36 21.43 -14.20
C GLU A 118 -13.53 20.46 -14.36
N HIS A 119 -13.28 19.15 -14.22
CA HIS A 119 -14.34 18.16 -14.36
C HIS A 119 -15.21 18.05 -13.10
N TYR A 120 -14.60 17.87 -11.91
CA TYR A 120 -15.37 17.73 -10.67
C TYR A 120 -15.71 19.05 -9.98
N SER A 121 -14.98 20.15 -10.24
CA SER A 121 -15.26 21.45 -9.62
C SER A 121 -15.21 21.43 -8.08
N PHE A 122 -14.22 20.75 -7.50
CA PHE A 122 -14.02 20.78 -6.04
C PHE A 122 -13.78 22.21 -5.53
N HIS A 123 -14.32 22.55 -4.34
CA HIS A 123 -14.10 23.86 -3.71
C HIS A 123 -12.59 24.18 -3.57
N SER A 124 -11.84 23.22 -3.03
CA SER A 124 -10.39 23.33 -2.88
C SER A 124 -9.74 21.97 -2.71
N VAL A 125 -8.52 21.82 -3.23
CA VAL A 125 -7.77 20.56 -3.21
C VAL A 125 -6.44 20.77 -2.47
N ALA A 126 -6.02 19.78 -1.69
CA ALA A 126 -4.66 19.66 -1.16
C ALA A 126 -4.11 18.27 -1.54
N LYS A 127 -2.92 18.23 -2.15
CA LYS A 127 -2.21 16.97 -2.40
C LYS A 127 -1.05 16.80 -1.42
N ALA A 128 -0.84 15.57 -0.95
CA ALA A 128 0.33 15.19 -0.15
C ALA A 128 0.55 13.68 -0.23
N SER A 129 1.78 13.17 -0.11
CA SER A 129 1.94 11.71 -0.05
C SER A 129 1.34 11.10 1.22
N ALA A 130 0.96 9.82 1.14
CA ALA A 130 0.47 9.05 2.29
C ALA A 130 1.45 9.11 3.49
N SER A 131 2.75 8.94 3.22
CA SER A 131 3.82 9.12 4.20
C SER A 131 3.91 10.54 4.75
N SER A 132 3.67 11.57 3.93
CA SER A 132 3.68 12.96 4.39
C SER A 132 2.50 13.26 5.30
N LEU A 133 1.32 12.68 5.07
CA LEU A 133 0.18 12.82 5.97
C LEU A 133 0.49 12.28 7.37
N ILE A 134 1.17 11.14 7.46
CA ILE A 134 1.64 10.56 8.73
C ILE A 134 2.61 11.53 9.43
N ALA A 135 3.64 12.00 8.73
CA ALA A 135 4.62 12.92 9.30
C ALA A 135 4.03 14.28 9.70
N ILE A 136 3.03 14.78 8.96
CA ILE A 136 2.33 16.03 9.28
C ILE A 136 1.46 15.83 10.52
N ALA A 137 0.76 14.71 10.66
CA ALA A 137 -0.05 14.42 11.84
C ALA A 137 0.79 14.42 13.13
N ASP A 138 2.04 13.94 13.08
CA ASP A 138 3.00 13.98 14.20
C ASP A 138 3.28 15.42 14.70
N THR A 139 3.05 16.45 13.88
CA THR A 139 3.32 17.86 14.24
C THR A 139 2.18 18.52 15.01
N VAL A 140 0.94 18.06 14.81
CA VAL A 140 -0.27 18.73 15.32
C VAL A 140 -1.13 17.86 16.24
N SER A 141 -1.16 16.55 16.04
CA SER A 141 -2.04 15.66 16.79
C SER A 141 -1.47 15.38 18.17
N SER A 142 -2.28 15.54 19.22
CA SER A 142 -1.94 15.09 20.57
C SER A 142 -1.76 13.58 20.68
N GLU A 143 -2.44 12.82 19.81
CA GLU A 143 -2.35 11.36 19.74
C GLU A 143 -1.00 10.90 19.16
N TYR A 144 -0.47 11.63 18.17
CA TYR A 144 0.75 11.26 17.45
C TYR A 144 2.00 12.06 17.85
N ARG A 145 1.90 12.96 18.85
CA ARG A 145 2.94 13.96 19.22
C ARG A 145 4.24 13.41 19.83
N THR A 146 4.61 12.17 19.53
CA THR A 146 5.67 11.47 20.26
C THR A 146 7.06 11.94 19.82
N GLU A 147 7.36 12.06 18.52
CA GLU A 147 8.69 12.49 18.05
C GLU A 147 8.60 13.21 16.69
N ARG A 148 9.10 14.45 16.58
CA ARG A 148 9.08 15.26 15.33
C ARG A 148 9.98 14.72 14.21
N CYS A 149 10.67 13.62 14.44
CA CYS A 149 11.62 13.03 13.52
C CYS A 149 11.26 11.55 13.41
N CYS A 150 11.13 11.05 12.18
CA CYS A 150 10.74 9.66 11.95
C CYS A 150 11.26 9.17 10.60
N VAL A 151 11.36 7.86 10.45
CA VAL A 151 11.53 7.20 9.14
C VAL A 151 10.25 6.43 8.87
N ILE A 152 9.57 6.76 7.78
CA ILE A 152 8.37 6.05 7.34
C ILE A 152 8.77 5.05 6.27
N VAL A 153 8.47 3.78 6.53
CA VAL A 153 8.63 2.66 5.63
C VAL A 153 7.24 2.26 5.15
N ASP A 154 6.89 2.71 3.95
CA ASP A 154 5.61 2.42 3.30
C ASP A 154 5.80 1.28 2.29
N SER A 155 5.47 0.06 2.72
CA SER A 155 5.56 -1.14 1.87
C SER A 155 4.19 -1.53 1.34
N GLY A 156 3.88 -1.02 0.15
CA GLY A 156 2.57 -1.11 -0.48
C GLY A 156 2.48 -2.17 -1.59
N TYR A 157 1.44 -2.03 -2.41
CA TYR A 157 1.15 -2.96 -3.49
C TYR A 157 2.18 -2.90 -4.64
N SER A 158 2.62 -1.72 -5.05
CA SER A 158 3.50 -1.58 -6.23
C SER A 158 4.97 -1.35 -5.92
N PHE A 159 5.28 -0.79 -4.76
CA PHE A 159 6.64 -0.38 -4.38
C PHE A 159 6.76 -0.35 -2.85
N THR A 160 7.99 -0.15 -2.37
CA THR A 160 8.27 0.22 -0.98
C THR A 160 9.04 1.54 -0.94
N HIS A 161 8.56 2.54 -0.20
CA HIS A 161 9.27 3.81 0.03
C HIS A 161 9.81 3.89 1.45
N ILE A 162 11.03 4.38 1.58
CA ILE A 162 11.68 4.71 2.85
C ILE A 162 11.93 6.21 2.83
N VAL A 163 11.30 6.91 3.76
CA VAL A 163 11.22 8.37 3.73
C VAL A 163 11.50 8.92 5.12
N PRO A 164 12.64 9.58 5.31
CA PRO A 164 12.94 10.25 6.57
C PRO A 164 12.27 11.62 6.60
N TYR A 165 11.68 11.96 7.75
CA TYR A 165 10.99 13.21 7.98
C TYR A 165 11.54 13.95 9.20
N TYR A 166 11.46 15.28 9.12
CA TYR A 166 11.67 16.19 10.23
C TYR A 166 10.62 17.30 10.23
N ASN A 167 9.90 17.42 11.33
CA ASN A 167 8.85 18.41 11.53
C ASN A 167 7.81 18.42 10.39
N GLY A 168 7.40 17.23 9.92
CA GLY A 168 6.45 17.05 8.82
C GLY A 168 7.01 17.31 7.42
N ILE A 169 8.31 17.57 7.29
CA ILE A 169 9.00 17.83 6.01
C ILE A 169 9.92 16.65 5.68
N ALA A 170 9.84 16.14 4.45
CA ALA A 170 10.70 15.04 3.99
C ALA A 170 12.15 15.51 3.82
N LEU A 171 13.11 14.72 4.30
CA LEU A 171 14.54 14.92 4.08
C LEU A 171 14.91 14.31 2.72
N ARG A 172 14.95 15.17 1.68
CA ARG A 172 15.06 14.77 0.27
C ARG A 172 16.19 13.79 -0.01
N ASP A 173 17.38 14.04 0.54
CA ASP A 173 18.56 13.20 0.29
C ASP A 173 18.38 11.77 0.80
N GLY A 174 17.56 11.58 1.85
CA GLY A 174 17.30 10.27 2.44
C GLY A 174 16.15 9.49 1.82
N ILE A 175 15.45 10.02 0.81
CA ILE A 175 14.32 9.31 0.19
C ILE A 175 14.85 8.15 -0.65
N ILE A 176 14.35 6.95 -0.38
CA ILE A 176 14.71 5.73 -1.12
C ILE A 176 13.43 5.02 -1.55
N ARG A 177 13.45 4.53 -2.79
CA ARG A 177 12.37 3.73 -3.38
C ARG A 177 12.94 2.37 -3.79
N ILE A 178 12.22 1.31 -3.40
CA ILE A 178 12.43 -0.06 -3.86
C ILE A 178 11.23 -0.42 -4.74
N ASP A 179 11.47 -0.96 -5.93
CA ASP A 179 10.40 -1.31 -6.88
C ASP A 179 9.72 -2.66 -6.56
N VAL A 180 10.12 -3.30 -5.46
CA VAL A 180 9.48 -4.49 -4.92
C VAL A 180 8.30 -4.08 -4.03
N GLY A 181 7.12 -4.58 -4.39
CA GLY A 181 5.90 -4.47 -3.60
C GLY A 181 5.05 -5.73 -3.74
N GLY A 182 3.83 -5.70 -3.20
CA GLY A 182 2.93 -6.85 -3.17
C GLY A 182 2.61 -7.47 -4.55
N LYS A 183 2.59 -6.68 -5.63
CA LYS A 183 2.37 -7.15 -7.01
C LYS A 183 3.48 -8.09 -7.49
N VAL A 184 4.74 -7.76 -7.18
CA VAL A 184 5.90 -8.60 -7.51
C VAL A 184 5.80 -9.92 -6.75
N LEU A 185 5.42 -9.87 -5.47
CA LEU A 185 5.24 -11.06 -4.63
C LEU A 185 4.12 -11.98 -5.17
N THR A 186 2.97 -11.40 -5.51
CA THR A 186 1.85 -12.16 -6.09
C THR A 186 2.26 -12.80 -7.42
N ASN A 187 2.95 -12.06 -8.30
CA ASN A 187 3.43 -12.61 -9.58
C ASN A 187 4.43 -13.75 -9.40
N LEU A 188 5.41 -13.60 -8.49
CA LEU A 188 6.38 -14.65 -8.18
C LEU A 188 5.68 -15.92 -7.67
N LEU A 189 4.70 -15.77 -6.78
CA LEU A 189 3.91 -16.90 -6.29
C LEU A 189 3.15 -17.59 -7.43
N LYS A 190 2.51 -16.82 -8.33
CA LYS A 190 1.81 -17.40 -9.49
C LYS A 190 2.75 -18.20 -10.38
N GLU A 191 3.93 -17.66 -10.69
CA GLU A 191 4.92 -18.33 -11.54
C GLU A 191 5.38 -19.65 -10.91
N TRP A 192 5.71 -19.63 -9.62
CA TRP A 192 6.21 -20.82 -8.91
C TRP A 192 5.15 -21.92 -8.81
N ILE A 193 3.89 -21.56 -8.51
CA ILE A 193 2.79 -22.53 -8.44
C ILE A 193 2.43 -23.07 -9.81
N SER A 194 2.41 -22.21 -10.85
CA SER A 194 2.15 -22.61 -12.23
C SER A 194 3.18 -23.57 -12.78
N TYR A 195 4.45 -23.40 -12.38
CA TYR A 195 5.51 -24.31 -12.77
C TYR A 195 5.44 -25.67 -12.05
N ARG A 196 5.02 -25.70 -10.77
CA ARG A 196 5.12 -26.89 -9.92
C ARG A 196 3.86 -27.75 -9.85
N GLN A 197 2.68 -27.16 -9.93
CA GLN A 197 1.42 -27.83 -9.57
C GLN A 197 0.32 -27.55 -10.58
N LEU A 198 -0.18 -26.32 -10.60
CA LEU A 198 -1.38 -25.93 -11.34
C LEU A 198 -1.14 -24.57 -11.99
N ASN A 199 -1.48 -24.44 -13.27
CA ASN A 199 -1.42 -23.15 -13.96
C ASN A 199 -2.43 -22.16 -13.37
N VAL A 200 -1.94 -21.18 -12.61
CA VAL A 200 -2.71 -20.13 -11.91
C VAL A 200 -2.37 -18.73 -12.42
N LEU A 201 -1.76 -18.62 -13.61
CA LEU A 201 -1.30 -17.32 -14.14
C LEU A 201 -2.45 -16.32 -14.34
N GLU A 202 -3.64 -16.79 -14.70
CA GLU A 202 -4.86 -15.98 -14.86
C GLU A 202 -5.60 -15.74 -13.51
N GLU A 203 -5.26 -16.47 -12.45
CA GLU A 203 -5.99 -16.48 -11.17
C GLU A 203 -5.39 -15.50 -10.15
N THR A 204 -5.28 -14.22 -10.54
CA THR A 204 -4.57 -13.21 -9.73
C THR A 204 -5.30 -12.89 -8.42
N TYR A 205 -6.63 -12.88 -8.41
CA TYR A 205 -7.44 -12.61 -7.22
C TYR A 205 -7.18 -13.65 -6.12
N VAL A 206 -7.42 -14.93 -6.46
CA VAL A 206 -7.27 -16.07 -5.56
C VAL A 206 -5.83 -16.20 -5.06
N MET A 207 -4.85 -15.98 -5.94
CA MET A 207 -3.44 -16.07 -5.56
C MET A 207 -3.00 -14.92 -4.64
N ASN A 208 -3.66 -13.75 -4.70
CA ASN A 208 -3.42 -12.69 -3.73
C ASN A 208 -3.96 -13.07 -2.34
N GLU A 209 -5.18 -13.61 -2.25
CA GLU A 209 -5.74 -14.11 -0.97
C GLU A 209 -4.89 -15.25 -0.39
N CYS A 210 -4.50 -16.20 -1.24
CA CYS A 210 -3.61 -17.30 -0.87
C CYS A 210 -2.29 -16.80 -0.29
N LYS A 211 -1.67 -15.77 -0.90
CA LYS A 211 -0.46 -15.12 -0.37
C LYS A 211 -0.72 -14.51 1.00
N GLU A 212 -1.82 -13.77 1.18
CA GLU A 212 -2.16 -13.10 2.44
C GLU A 212 -2.43 -14.10 3.58
N ASP A 213 -3.06 -15.24 3.28
CA ASP A 213 -3.39 -16.27 4.27
C ASP A 213 -2.21 -17.16 4.65
N THR A 214 -1.31 -17.44 3.70
CA THR A 214 -0.32 -18.51 3.86
C THR A 214 1.10 -18.00 4.04
N CYS A 215 1.46 -16.87 3.42
CA CYS A 215 2.84 -16.39 3.42
C CYS A 215 3.18 -15.65 4.71
N TYR A 216 4.46 -15.68 5.07
CA TYR A 216 5.00 -15.02 6.27
C TYR A 216 6.48 -14.70 6.08
N VAL A 217 7.00 -13.79 6.88
CA VAL A 217 8.43 -13.46 6.87
C VAL A 217 9.15 -14.34 7.89
N ALA A 218 10.16 -15.08 7.43
CA ALA A 218 10.97 -15.92 8.31
C ALA A 218 11.99 -15.09 9.10
N ASP A 219 12.23 -15.49 10.36
CA ASP A 219 13.28 -14.95 11.23
C ASP A 219 14.68 -15.36 10.75
N ASN A 220 14.80 -16.61 10.28
CA ASN A 220 16.02 -17.18 9.75
C ASN A 220 15.68 -18.05 8.54
N PHE A 221 16.04 -17.56 7.36
CA PHE A 221 15.74 -18.23 6.09
C PHE A 221 16.30 -19.66 6.03
N GLN A 222 17.56 -19.87 6.46
CA GLN A 222 18.23 -21.18 6.39
C GLN A 222 17.57 -22.22 7.30
N LYS A 223 17.17 -21.81 8.52
CA LYS A 223 16.44 -22.68 9.45
C LYS A 223 15.09 -23.11 8.87
N HIS A 224 14.34 -22.18 8.29
CA HIS A 224 13.07 -22.49 7.63
C HIS A 224 13.26 -23.40 6.41
N MET A 225 14.31 -23.18 5.62
CA MET A 225 14.67 -24.06 4.51
C MET A 225 14.97 -25.50 4.98
N GLN A 226 15.65 -25.68 6.12
CA GLN A 226 15.90 -27.01 6.68
C GLN A 226 14.61 -27.72 7.11
N ILE A 227 13.67 -26.99 7.73
CA ILE A 227 12.37 -27.55 8.12
C ILE A 227 11.53 -27.90 6.89
N ALA A 228 11.52 -27.04 5.87
CA ALA A 228 10.76 -27.24 4.64
C ALA A 228 11.22 -28.46 3.84
N ARG A 229 12.48 -28.90 4.01
CA ARG A 229 13.03 -30.13 3.40
C ARG A 229 12.57 -31.42 4.09
N LYS A 230 12.08 -31.33 5.34
CA LYS A 230 11.57 -32.49 6.07
C LYS A 230 10.26 -32.99 5.46
N ARG A 231 9.87 -34.23 5.81
CA ARG A 231 8.63 -34.87 5.31
C ARG A 231 7.66 -35.15 6.45
N GLY A 232 6.37 -35.24 6.09
CA GLY A 232 5.30 -35.58 7.03
C GLY A 232 5.18 -34.58 8.18
N LYS A 233 4.92 -35.09 9.39
CA LYS A 233 4.66 -34.27 10.59
C LYS A 233 5.83 -33.37 11.02
N GLU A 234 7.05 -33.67 10.58
CA GLU A 234 8.21 -32.85 10.88
C GLU A 234 8.28 -31.56 10.03
N ASN A 235 7.58 -31.52 8.90
CA ASN A 235 7.46 -30.33 8.09
C ASN A 235 6.31 -29.45 8.61
N THR A 236 6.64 -28.54 9.51
CA THR A 236 5.67 -27.59 10.08
C THR A 236 5.35 -26.43 9.14
N ILE A 237 6.04 -26.31 8.00
CA ILE A 237 5.89 -25.23 7.03
C ILE A 237 4.88 -25.60 5.94
N ALA A 238 4.84 -26.85 5.48
CA ALA A 238 3.89 -27.25 4.46
C ALA A 238 2.44 -27.00 4.90
N ARG A 239 1.65 -26.34 4.06
CA ARG A 239 0.22 -26.10 4.25
C ARG A 239 -0.51 -26.35 2.94
N GLU A 240 -1.72 -26.88 3.07
CA GLU A 240 -2.63 -27.06 1.94
C GLU A 240 -3.62 -25.89 1.93
N TYR A 241 -3.73 -25.22 0.80
CA TYR A 241 -4.69 -24.14 0.58
C TYR A 241 -5.77 -24.64 -0.38
N VAL A 242 -7.00 -24.74 0.08
CA VAL A 242 -8.15 -25.16 -0.72
C VAL A 242 -8.59 -23.97 -1.57
N LEU A 243 -8.64 -24.18 -2.88
CA LEU A 243 -9.08 -23.16 -3.84
C LEU A 243 -10.60 -22.99 -3.76
N PRO A 244 -11.11 -21.76 -3.97
CA PRO A 244 -12.55 -21.55 -4.09
C PRO A 244 -13.09 -22.27 -5.33
N ASP A 245 -14.26 -22.88 -5.19
CA ASP A 245 -15.00 -23.51 -6.29
C ASP A 245 -16.10 -22.58 -6.85
N PHE A 246 -16.31 -21.41 -6.22
CA PHE A 246 -17.35 -20.43 -6.54
C PHE A 246 -18.78 -21.00 -6.58
N VAL A 247 -18.99 -22.15 -5.94
CA VAL A 247 -20.28 -22.81 -5.78
C VAL A 247 -20.59 -22.99 -4.30
N THR A 248 -19.67 -23.61 -3.56
CA THR A 248 -19.76 -23.80 -2.12
C THR A 248 -19.00 -22.72 -1.37
N HIS A 249 -17.83 -22.33 -1.86
CA HIS A 249 -16.96 -21.35 -1.23
C HIS A 249 -16.47 -20.33 -2.27
N ASN A 250 -16.76 -19.05 -2.01
CA ASN A 250 -16.29 -17.95 -2.85
C ASN A 250 -14.85 -17.51 -2.52
N ARG A 251 -14.33 -17.91 -1.35
CA ARG A 251 -12.99 -17.61 -0.86
C ARG A 251 -12.27 -18.89 -0.47
N GLY A 252 -11.00 -19.00 -0.85
CA GLY A 252 -10.17 -20.13 -0.42
C GLY A 252 -9.83 -20.08 1.08
N PHE A 253 -9.29 -21.18 1.59
CA PHE A 253 -8.87 -21.28 2.99
C PHE A 253 -7.74 -22.29 3.19
N VAL A 254 -6.97 -22.10 4.27
CA VAL A 254 -5.92 -23.03 4.67
C VAL A 254 -6.53 -24.22 5.39
N ARG A 255 -6.30 -25.43 4.88
CA ARG A 255 -6.76 -26.66 5.54
C ARG A 255 -5.93 -26.93 6.79
N GLU A 256 -6.61 -27.29 7.88
CA GLU A 256 -5.92 -27.68 9.10
C GLU A 256 -5.18 -29.01 8.91
N PRO A 257 -3.94 -29.18 9.45
CA PRO A 257 -3.12 -30.38 9.25
C PRO A 257 -3.71 -31.71 9.76
N ARG A 258 -4.90 -31.70 10.37
CA ARG A 258 -5.58 -32.87 10.95
C ARG A 258 -7.01 -33.06 10.44
N ALA A 259 -7.48 -32.22 9.52
CA ALA A 259 -8.77 -32.42 8.89
C ALA A 259 -8.70 -33.67 7.98
N GLU A 260 -9.76 -34.49 7.97
CA GLU A 260 -9.83 -35.66 7.09
C GLU A 260 -9.86 -35.22 5.61
N GLU A 261 -9.08 -35.89 4.77
CA GLU A 261 -9.13 -35.74 3.30
C GLU A 261 -10.43 -36.36 2.77
N SER A 262 -11.55 -35.65 2.90
CA SER A 262 -12.86 -36.18 2.47
C SER A 262 -13.58 -35.35 1.41
N ASP A 263 -12.96 -34.31 0.87
CA ASP A 263 -13.59 -33.43 -0.13
C ASP A 263 -12.77 -33.41 -1.42
N ASP A 264 -13.44 -33.64 -2.56
CA ASP A 264 -12.91 -33.55 -3.94
C ASP A 264 -12.46 -32.11 -4.33
N SER A 265 -12.40 -31.21 -3.35
CA SER A 265 -11.94 -29.83 -3.49
C SER A 265 -10.52 -29.74 -4.03
N GLN A 266 -10.32 -28.88 -5.02
CA GLN A 266 -9.00 -28.61 -5.59
C GLN A 266 -8.15 -27.79 -4.61
N SER A 267 -6.90 -28.20 -4.40
CA SER A 267 -6.01 -27.55 -3.44
C SER A 267 -4.59 -27.34 -3.97
N LEU A 268 -3.86 -26.42 -3.32
CA LEU A 268 -2.45 -26.14 -3.56
C LEU A 268 -1.64 -26.47 -2.31
N VAL A 269 -0.54 -27.20 -2.47
CA VAL A 269 0.39 -27.47 -1.37
C VAL A 269 1.51 -26.44 -1.38
N LEU A 270 1.51 -25.54 -0.41
CA LEU A 270 2.50 -24.49 -0.25
C LEU A 270 3.53 -24.87 0.80
N ASN A 271 4.82 -24.72 0.48
CA ASN A 271 5.91 -25.06 1.39
C ASN A 271 6.94 -23.92 1.42
N VAL A 272 8.00 -24.03 0.61
CA VAL A 272 9.09 -23.04 0.56
C VAL A 272 8.59 -21.66 0.13
N GLU A 273 7.58 -21.63 -0.74
CA GLU A 273 6.95 -20.42 -1.28
C GLU A 273 6.45 -19.48 -0.18
N ARG A 274 5.98 -20.05 0.94
CA ARG A 274 5.37 -19.29 2.05
C ARG A 274 6.31 -18.27 2.68
N PHE A 275 7.61 -18.57 2.72
CA PHE A 275 8.61 -17.65 3.29
C PHE A 275 9.60 -17.13 2.26
N ALA A 276 9.85 -17.87 1.18
CA ALA A 276 10.75 -17.43 0.13
C ALA A 276 10.16 -16.34 -0.78
N VAL A 277 8.83 -16.29 -0.95
CA VAL A 277 8.20 -15.18 -1.69
C VAL A 277 8.36 -13.86 -0.94
N PRO A 278 7.95 -13.72 0.35
CA PRO A 278 8.18 -12.47 1.10
C PRO A 278 9.65 -12.11 1.30
N GLU A 279 10.59 -13.07 1.24
CA GLU A 279 12.03 -12.79 1.32
C GLU A 279 12.49 -11.85 0.20
N ALA A 280 11.80 -11.78 -0.95
CA ALA A 280 12.10 -10.83 -2.02
C ALA A 280 12.01 -9.35 -1.59
N LEU A 281 11.34 -9.03 -0.48
CA LEU A 281 11.36 -7.69 0.12
C LEU A 281 12.68 -7.38 0.84
N PHE A 282 13.36 -8.41 1.37
CA PHE A 282 14.62 -8.28 2.12
C PHE A 282 15.84 -8.58 1.24
N SER A 283 15.68 -9.44 0.23
CA SER A 283 16.72 -9.83 -0.70
C SER A 283 16.21 -9.78 -2.16
N PRO A 284 15.92 -8.59 -2.74
CA PRO A 284 15.43 -8.47 -4.12
C PRO A 284 16.34 -9.09 -5.18
N SER A 285 17.66 -9.13 -4.90
CA SER A 285 18.65 -9.69 -5.82
C SER A 285 18.43 -11.18 -6.12
N ASP A 286 17.80 -11.92 -5.20
CA ASP A 286 17.50 -13.35 -5.37
C ASP A 286 16.48 -13.61 -6.49
N ILE A 287 15.67 -12.61 -6.82
CA ILE A 287 14.71 -12.66 -7.95
C ILE A 287 15.21 -11.88 -9.18
N GLY A 288 16.51 -11.58 -9.23
CA GLY A 288 17.14 -10.88 -10.34
C GLY A 288 16.95 -9.36 -10.35
N LEU A 289 16.40 -8.78 -9.28
CA LEU A 289 16.28 -7.33 -9.13
C LEU A 289 17.47 -6.79 -8.34
N GLN A 290 18.39 -6.10 -9.02
CA GLN A 290 19.58 -5.49 -8.41
C GLN A 290 19.21 -4.23 -7.59
N GLN A 291 18.51 -4.42 -6.48
CA GLN A 291 18.05 -3.39 -5.55
C GLN A 291 18.30 -3.81 -4.10
N MET A 292 18.38 -2.81 -3.21
CA MET A 292 18.56 -3.00 -1.77
C MET A 292 17.32 -3.64 -1.15
N GLY A 293 17.53 -4.42 -0.09
CA GLY A 293 16.48 -4.87 0.81
C GLY A 293 15.92 -3.73 1.67
N ILE A 294 14.80 -3.98 2.36
CA ILE A 294 14.17 -2.97 3.24
C ILE A 294 15.10 -2.52 4.37
N ALA A 295 15.82 -3.44 5.02
CA ALA A 295 16.71 -3.10 6.14
C ALA A 295 17.89 -2.22 5.67
N GLU A 296 18.59 -2.66 4.62
CA GLU A 296 19.67 -1.91 3.97
C GLU A 296 19.18 -0.52 3.52
N ALA A 297 17.99 -0.44 2.92
CA ALA A 297 17.42 0.83 2.49
C ALA A 297 17.11 1.78 3.67
N ILE A 298 16.71 1.27 4.85
CA ILE A 298 16.53 2.11 6.05
C ILE A 298 17.87 2.68 6.50
N VAL A 299 18.90 1.85 6.61
CA VAL A 299 20.25 2.30 7.04
C VAL A 299 20.83 3.28 6.03
N ALA A 300 20.71 2.99 4.73
CA ALA A 300 21.14 3.88 3.65
C ALA A 300 20.37 5.22 3.69
N SER A 301 19.05 5.19 3.91
CA SER A 301 18.22 6.39 4.03
C SER A 301 18.68 7.30 5.18
N VAL A 302 18.89 6.73 6.36
CA VAL A 302 19.38 7.47 7.53
C VAL A 302 20.80 7.97 7.31
N SER A 303 21.68 7.19 6.67
CA SER A 303 23.07 7.58 6.40
C SER A 303 23.19 8.84 5.55
N LYS A 304 22.23 9.07 4.63
CA LYS A 304 22.16 10.27 3.78
C LYS A 304 21.62 11.50 4.53
N CYS A 305 21.02 11.32 5.71
CA CYS A 305 20.56 12.40 6.56
C CYS A 305 21.70 12.96 7.44
N PRO A 306 21.58 14.20 7.97
CA PRO A 306 22.57 14.75 8.90
C PRO A 306 22.82 13.86 10.11
N LYS A 307 24.09 13.65 10.47
CA LYS A 307 24.51 12.75 11.58
C LYS A 307 23.83 13.06 12.92
N THR A 308 23.55 14.34 13.19
CA THR A 308 22.87 14.80 14.41
C THR A 308 21.44 14.27 14.55
N MET A 309 20.85 13.76 13.47
CA MET A 309 19.48 13.26 13.43
C MET A 309 19.38 11.74 13.49
N HIS A 310 20.48 11.01 13.24
CA HIS A 310 20.49 9.54 13.13
C HIS A 310 19.84 8.86 14.33
N GLY A 311 20.25 9.22 15.55
CA GLY A 311 19.67 8.64 16.76
C GLY A 311 18.16 8.87 16.91
N ARG A 312 17.63 9.99 16.41
CA ARG A 312 16.18 10.29 16.44
C ARG A 312 15.43 9.54 15.33
N LEU A 313 16.02 9.43 14.15
CA LEU A 313 15.45 8.69 13.02
C LEU A 313 15.32 7.20 13.35
N TYR A 314 16.38 6.59 13.90
CA TYR A 314 16.35 5.17 14.29
C TYR A 314 15.43 4.86 15.46
N ASN A 315 15.22 5.82 16.36
CA ASN A 315 14.34 5.67 17.51
C ASN A 315 12.85 5.83 17.16
N ASN A 316 12.51 6.16 15.91
CA ASN A 316 11.13 6.30 15.46
C ASN A 316 10.96 5.85 13.99
N ILE A 317 10.99 4.53 13.79
CA ILE A 317 10.69 3.91 12.50
C ILE A 317 9.21 3.51 12.46
N VAL A 318 8.51 3.86 11.39
CA VAL A 318 7.07 3.67 11.24
C VAL A 318 6.84 2.74 10.05
N LEU A 319 6.28 1.56 10.30
CA LEU A 319 5.97 0.60 9.26
C LEU A 319 4.50 0.74 8.86
N VAL A 320 4.23 1.01 7.59
CA VAL A 320 2.88 1.12 7.02
C VAL A 320 2.79 0.40 5.67
N GLY A 321 1.57 0.27 5.15
CA GLY A 321 1.28 -0.43 3.89
C GLY A 321 0.98 -1.91 4.09
N GLY A 322 0.37 -2.52 3.06
CA GLY A 322 -0.18 -3.87 3.15
C GLY A 322 0.84 -4.98 3.44
N ASN A 323 2.08 -4.86 2.94
CA ASN A 323 3.10 -5.91 3.18
C ASN A 323 3.58 -5.95 4.63
N SER A 324 3.36 -4.88 5.41
CA SER A 324 3.72 -4.86 6.83
C SER A 324 2.88 -5.82 7.68
N LEU A 325 1.77 -6.35 7.13
CA LEU A 325 0.89 -7.31 7.78
C LEU A 325 1.41 -8.75 7.77
N PHE A 326 2.46 -9.06 7.00
CA PHE A 326 3.04 -10.40 7.05
C PHE A 326 3.52 -10.73 8.47
N HIS A 327 3.16 -11.91 8.95
CA HIS A 327 3.65 -12.39 10.24
C HIS A 327 5.19 -12.41 10.26
N GLY A 328 5.79 -11.88 11.32
CA GLY A 328 7.24 -11.78 11.47
C GLY A 328 7.91 -10.58 10.77
N TYR A 329 7.17 -9.82 9.93
CA TYR A 329 7.73 -8.68 9.18
C TYR A 329 8.39 -7.65 10.10
N ARG A 330 7.66 -7.23 11.13
CA ARG A 330 8.12 -6.23 12.10
C ARG A 330 9.41 -6.66 12.80
N GLN A 331 9.44 -7.88 13.33
CA GLN A 331 10.60 -8.42 14.04
C GLN A 331 11.80 -8.59 13.11
N ARG A 332 11.58 -9.03 11.87
CA ARG A 332 12.65 -9.16 10.88
C ARG A 332 13.27 -7.79 10.55
N VAL A 333 12.44 -6.77 10.29
CA VAL A 333 12.94 -5.40 10.04
C VAL A 333 13.74 -4.88 11.23
N GLU A 334 13.26 -5.06 12.46
CA GLU A 334 13.96 -4.61 13.67
C GLU A 334 15.34 -5.29 13.83
N ASN A 335 15.39 -6.61 13.66
CA ASN A 335 16.62 -7.39 13.81
C ASN A 335 17.64 -7.04 12.72
N ASP A 336 17.21 -6.97 11.46
CA ASP A 336 18.11 -6.72 10.33
C ASP A 336 18.65 -5.28 10.38
N VAL A 337 17.81 -4.29 10.69
CA VAL A 337 18.27 -2.89 10.87
C VAL A 337 19.24 -2.77 12.05
N ARG A 338 18.98 -3.48 13.16
CA ARG A 338 19.90 -3.49 14.32
C ARG A 338 21.24 -4.15 13.99
N ALA A 339 21.25 -5.16 13.11
CA ALA A 339 22.49 -5.82 12.69
C ALA A 339 23.39 -4.90 11.83
N GLU A 340 22.79 -3.96 11.10
CA GLU A 340 23.52 -3.06 10.19
C GLU A 340 23.81 -1.67 10.76
N ALA A 341 22.97 -1.18 11.68
CA ALA A 341 23.13 0.14 12.29
C ALA A 341 24.26 0.17 13.34
N ASP A 342 24.78 1.35 13.68
CA ASP A 342 25.74 1.52 14.78
C ASP A 342 25.09 1.19 16.15
N ASP A 343 25.81 0.47 17.02
CA ASP A 343 25.38 0.05 18.36
C ASP A 343 25.06 1.24 19.28
N LEU A 344 25.58 2.43 18.96
CA LEU A 344 25.24 3.68 19.63
C LEU A 344 23.74 4.02 19.53
N TYR A 345 23.07 3.63 18.44
CA TYR A 345 21.69 4.04 18.17
C TYR A 345 20.68 3.00 18.66
N ARG A 346 19.69 3.49 19.40
CA ARG A 346 18.52 2.68 19.77
C ARG A 346 17.59 2.57 18.57
N ILE A 347 17.38 1.34 18.09
CA ILE A 347 16.36 1.04 17.09
C ILE A 347 15.01 0.89 17.79
N ARG A 348 13.99 1.60 17.30
CA ARG A 348 12.64 1.47 17.82
C ARG A 348 11.64 1.65 16.70
N LEU A 349 10.79 0.64 16.57
CA LEU A 349 9.66 0.68 15.66
C LEU A 349 8.45 1.21 16.43
N ARG A 350 7.80 2.25 15.92
CA ARG A 350 6.54 2.76 16.46
C ARG A 350 5.42 1.76 16.26
N GLN A 351 4.53 1.63 17.23
CA GLN A 351 3.34 0.79 17.09
C GLN A 351 2.34 1.49 16.16
N VAL A 352 1.79 0.74 15.22
CA VAL A 352 0.74 1.18 14.30
C VAL A 352 -0.36 0.14 14.37
N ASP A 353 -1.57 0.54 14.75
CA ASP A 353 -2.66 -0.40 15.00
C ASP A 353 -3.19 -1.04 13.71
N ASP A 354 -3.35 -0.23 12.67
CA ASP A 354 -3.81 -0.69 11.35
C ASP A 354 -3.01 0.03 10.26
N PRO A 355 -1.99 -0.63 9.68
CA PRO A 355 -1.09 -0.06 8.69
C PRO A 355 -1.74 0.16 7.32
N ILE A 356 -2.94 -0.37 7.05
CA ILE A 356 -3.65 -0.18 5.78
C ILE A 356 -4.28 1.20 5.73
N THR A 357 -4.89 1.65 6.83
CA THR A 357 -5.64 2.90 6.89
C THR A 357 -4.97 3.98 7.73
N HIS A 358 -3.77 3.73 8.25
CA HIS A 358 -3.03 4.67 9.09
C HIS A 358 -2.81 6.03 8.42
N ALA A 359 -2.42 6.05 7.14
CA ALA A 359 -2.21 7.29 6.40
C ALA A 359 -3.48 8.14 6.32
N TRP A 360 -4.63 7.50 6.07
CA TRP A 360 -5.93 8.17 6.08
C TRP A 360 -6.28 8.75 7.45
N ARG A 361 -6.08 7.99 8.54
CA ARG A 361 -6.34 8.46 9.93
C ARG A 361 -5.42 9.64 10.29
N CYS A 362 -4.15 9.59 9.89
CA CYS A 362 -3.22 10.70 10.04
C CYS A 362 -3.65 11.91 9.21
N GLY A 363 -4.15 11.71 7.99
CA GLY A 363 -4.76 12.76 7.18
C GLY A 363 -5.93 13.44 7.90
N LYS A 364 -6.82 12.65 8.53
CA LYS A 364 -7.94 13.15 9.35
C LYS A 364 -7.42 14.00 10.51
N ALA A 365 -6.41 13.52 11.24
CA ALA A 365 -5.80 14.26 12.33
C ALA A 365 -5.11 15.56 11.86
N ALA A 366 -4.44 15.53 10.69
CA ALA A 366 -3.78 16.70 10.11
C ALA A 366 -4.79 17.77 9.66
N VAL A 367 -5.92 17.38 9.08
CA VAL A 367 -7.03 18.28 8.74
C VAL A 367 -7.63 18.89 10.01
N ASN A 368 -7.99 18.06 10.99
CA ASN A 368 -8.65 18.51 12.23
C ASN A 368 -7.72 19.37 13.10
N GLY A 369 -6.40 19.11 13.06
CA GLY A 369 -5.38 19.94 13.70
C GLY A 369 -5.00 21.20 12.90
N GLY A 370 -5.58 21.42 11.72
CA GLY A 370 -5.35 22.61 10.90
C GLY A 370 -4.01 22.66 10.15
N ALA A 371 -3.21 21.59 10.19
CA ALA A 371 -1.87 21.55 9.58
C ALA A 371 -1.89 21.72 8.06
N LEU A 372 -2.98 21.32 7.41
CA LEU A 372 -3.14 21.38 5.95
C LEU A 372 -3.81 22.67 5.46
N ASN A 373 -4.27 23.57 6.34
CA ASN A 373 -5.08 24.73 5.92
C ASN A 373 -4.38 25.63 4.91
N GLN A 374 -3.06 25.82 5.03
CA GLN A 374 -2.27 26.62 4.09
C GLN A 374 -1.91 25.89 2.79
N ARG A 375 -2.16 24.57 2.70
CA ARG A 375 -1.83 23.75 1.53
C ARG A 375 -2.97 23.61 0.53
N PHE A 376 -4.21 23.96 0.90
CA PHE A 376 -5.34 23.88 -0.02
C PHE A 376 -5.23 24.95 -1.09
N VAL A 377 -5.42 24.59 -2.36
CA VAL A 377 -5.65 25.49 -3.49
C VAL A 377 -7.15 25.55 -3.74
N THR A 378 -7.73 26.74 -3.78
CA THR A 378 -9.15 26.93 -4.13
C THR A 378 -9.37 26.91 -5.63
N LYS A 379 -10.58 26.59 -6.08
CA LYS A 379 -10.93 26.64 -7.52
C LYS A 379 -10.65 28.01 -8.14
N ALA A 380 -10.97 29.10 -7.43
CA ALA A 380 -10.70 30.45 -7.90
C ALA A 380 -9.19 30.74 -8.08
N GLU A 381 -8.35 30.28 -7.14
CA GLU A 381 -6.89 30.40 -7.27
C GLU A 381 -6.35 29.59 -8.47
N TYR A 382 -6.92 28.39 -8.71
CA TYR A 382 -6.58 27.56 -9.87
C TYR A 382 -7.02 28.22 -11.18
N GLU A 383 -8.23 28.77 -11.28
CA GLU A 383 -8.70 29.47 -12.48
C GLU A 383 -7.84 30.70 -12.83
N GLU A 384 -7.31 31.40 -11.82
CA GLU A 384 -6.45 32.58 -12.01
C GLU A 384 -5.00 32.21 -12.38
N ASN A 385 -4.43 31.17 -11.75
CA ASN A 385 -2.99 30.89 -11.82
C ASN A 385 -2.64 29.59 -12.57
N GLY A 386 -3.65 28.79 -12.95
CA GLY A 386 -3.51 27.48 -13.56
C GLY A 386 -2.67 26.51 -12.72
N LEU A 387 -1.94 25.63 -13.39
CA LEU A 387 -1.11 24.60 -12.75
C LEU A 387 0.05 25.16 -11.90
N ASN A 388 0.43 26.43 -12.07
CA ASN A 388 1.56 27.02 -11.35
C ASN A 388 1.29 27.07 -9.83
N ILE A 389 0.08 27.44 -9.40
CA ILE A 389 -0.26 27.46 -7.96
C ILE A 389 -0.27 26.05 -7.36
N CYS A 390 -0.72 25.04 -8.13
CA CYS A 390 -0.69 23.64 -7.73
C CYS A 390 0.76 23.17 -7.53
N GLN A 391 1.67 23.48 -8.47
CA GLN A 391 3.08 23.16 -8.32
C GLN A 391 3.70 23.82 -7.08
N GLN A 392 3.39 25.09 -6.80
CA GLN A 392 3.92 25.77 -5.62
C GLN A 392 3.41 25.19 -4.30
N ARG A 393 2.11 24.84 -4.20
CA ARG A 393 1.52 24.34 -2.94
C ARG A 393 1.68 22.83 -2.74
N PHE A 394 1.64 22.03 -3.80
CA PHE A 394 1.65 20.57 -3.71
C PHE A 394 3.06 19.98 -3.86
N PHE A 395 3.89 20.55 -4.74
CA PHE A 395 5.25 20.06 -4.99
C PHE A 395 6.28 20.82 -4.16
N HIS A 396 6.62 20.29 -2.99
CA HIS A 396 7.73 20.82 -2.17
C HIS A 396 9.10 20.27 -2.61
N PHE A 397 9.32 20.03 -3.91
CA PHE A 397 10.56 19.45 -4.45
C PHE A 397 11.43 20.42 -5.27
N TYR A 398 11.07 21.69 -5.38
CA TYR A 398 11.94 22.73 -5.96
C TYR A 398 12.83 23.39 -4.92
#